data_AF-A0A4Y2QXQ4-F1
#
_entry.id   AF-A0A4Y2QXQ4-F1
#
_cell.length_a   1.000
_cell.length_b   1.000
_cell.length_c   1.000
_cell.angle_alpha   90.00
_cell.angle_beta   90.00
_cell.angle_gamma   90.00
#
_symmetry.space_group_name_H-M   'P 1'
#
loop_
_entity.id
_entity.type
_entity.pdbx_description
1 polymer ?
#
loop_
_entity_poly.entity_id
_entity_poly.type
_entity_poly.pdbx_seq_one_letter_code
_entity_poly.pdbx_strand_id
1 'polypeptide(L)'
;MTRAYRTSSMISLQDLAGVPPLYLRAIETYATFLVLRAQHYITVYSEDFLWEDYVQMESPYLTHPAIKDGIGFDWKEPNGEGLEIFTDGSGINDKIGAAMVVLYFGQLIHSERVRLGDTCTVYQAELVGLKLAAEFVLTLTTTKRVKVYSDSRSALQSLADSTNCHPLVGEVRRLLKRARSERGVFLHWVKAHVGYHGNELADGEAKAATDSPSVSVNLPVSSSRFKCKFKRIIVHGVAGPLGLYSRQGQVHAVNHLECVS
;
A
#
# COMPACT_ATOMS: atom_id res chain seq x y z
N MET A 1 -23.61 -20.79 -15.35
CA MET A 1 -23.98 -22.22 -15.41
C MET A 1 -24.28 -22.77 -14.01
N THR A 2 -25.35 -22.32 -13.35
CA THR A 2 -25.66 -22.73 -11.96
C THR A 2 -27.17 -22.86 -11.75
N ARG A 3 -27.87 -23.54 -12.68
CA ARG A 3 -29.34 -23.72 -12.60
C ARG A 3 -29.80 -25.18 -12.51
N ALA A 4 -28.93 -26.12 -12.15
CA ALA A 4 -29.33 -27.52 -12.10
C ALA A 4 -28.48 -28.40 -11.17
N TYR A 5 -28.47 -28.17 -9.84
CA TYR A 5 -28.15 -29.24 -8.89
C TYR A 5 -28.93 -29.01 -7.58
N ARG A 6 -29.95 -29.84 -7.34
CA ARG A 6 -30.79 -29.80 -6.13
C ARG A 6 -30.22 -30.64 -4.97
N THR A 7 -29.05 -31.25 -5.15
CA THR A 7 -28.43 -32.20 -4.20
C THR A 7 -26.90 -32.12 -4.13
N SER A 8 -26.30 -30.96 -4.42
CA SER A 8 -24.86 -30.75 -4.19
C SER A 8 -24.65 -29.90 -2.94
N SER A 9 -23.80 -30.36 -2.02
CA SER A 9 -23.48 -29.58 -0.83
C SER A 9 -22.78 -28.27 -1.23
N MET A 10 -22.99 -27.19 -0.47
CA MET A 10 -22.37 -25.89 -0.72
C MET A 10 -20.84 -25.97 -0.83
N ILE A 11 -20.23 -26.87 -0.08
CA ILE A 11 -18.79 -27.16 -0.07
C ILE A 11 -18.36 -27.74 -1.42
N SER A 12 -19.11 -28.72 -1.93
CA SER A 12 -18.83 -29.36 -3.23
C SER A 12 -18.93 -28.38 -4.41
N LEU A 13 -19.84 -27.40 -4.33
CA LEU A 13 -19.98 -26.34 -5.34
C LEU A 13 -18.84 -25.32 -5.27
N GLN A 14 -18.37 -25.02 -4.06
CA GLN A 14 -17.26 -24.10 -3.77
C GLN A 14 -15.92 -24.68 -4.25
N ASP A 15 -15.70 -25.97 -4.02
CA ASP A 15 -14.54 -26.70 -4.53
C ASP A 15 -14.49 -26.68 -6.08
N LEU A 16 -15.62 -26.96 -6.74
CA LEU A 16 -15.71 -26.94 -8.20
C LEU A 16 -15.49 -25.54 -8.79
N ALA A 17 -15.88 -24.49 -8.06
CA ALA A 17 -15.73 -23.10 -8.48
C ALA A 17 -14.36 -22.49 -8.11
N GLY A 18 -13.50 -23.22 -7.39
CA GLY A 18 -12.25 -22.69 -6.84
C GLY A 18 -12.48 -21.55 -5.82
N VAL A 19 -13.68 -21.45 -5.26
CA VAL A 19 -14.05 -20.42 -4.29
C VAL A 19 -13.96 -21.03 -2.90
N PRO A 20 -13.17 -20.46 -1.97
CA PRO A 20 -13.02 -21.01 -0.62
C PRO A 20 -14.37 -21.03 0.14
N PRO A 21 -14.58 -22.02 1.02
CA PRO A 21 -15.81 -22.16 1.77
C PRO A 21 -16.24 -20.91 2.52
N LEU A 22 -17.57 -20.67 2.57
CA LEU A 22 -18.15 -19.45 3.15
C LEU A 22 -17.70 -19.22 4.60
N TYR A 23 -17.60 -20.29 5.39
CA TYR A 23 -17.15 -20.21 6.78
C TYR A 23 -15.71 -19.66 6.90
N LEU A 24 -14.80 -20.05 5.98
CA LEU A 24 -13.44 -19.50 5.96
C LEU A 24 -13.42 -18.00 5.61
N ARG A 25 -14.32 -17.56 4.73
CA ARG A 25 -14.50 -16.14 4.41
C ARG A 25 -15.04 -15.34 5.59
N ALA A 26 -15.94 -15.93 6.38
CA ALA A 26 -16.46 -15.32 7.60
C ALA A 26 -15.35 -15.15 8.65
N ILE A 27 -14.52 -16.18 8.88
CA ILE A 27 -13.37 -16.10 9.79
C ILE A 27 -12.39 -15.02 9.35
N GLU A 28 -12.01 -14.99 8.06
CA GLU A 28 -11.10 -13.96 7.53
C GLU A 28 -11.65 -12.56 7.74
N THR A 29 -12.94 -12.35 7.46
CA THR A 29 -13.60 -11.05 7.61
C THR A 29 -13.62 -10.61 9.07
N TYR A 30 -13.96 -11.52 9.97
CA TYR A 30 -14.01 -11.25 11.41
C TYR A 30 -12.62 -10.93 11.98
N ALA A 31 -11.60 -11.72 11.63
CA ALA A 31 -10.22 -11.47 12.05
C ALA A 31 -9.69 -10.14 11.50
N THR A 32 -10.00 -9.82 10.24
CA THR A 32 -9.66 -8.51 9.64
C THR A 32 -10.29 -7.36 10.41
N PHE A 33 -11.55 -7.50 10.81
CA PHE A 33 -12.23 -6.48 11.62
C PHE A 33 -11.57 -6.32 12.99
N LEU A 34 -11.30 -7.42 13.69
CA LEU A 34 -10.69 -7.39 15.02
C LEU A 34 -9.34 -6.67 15.01
N VAL A 35 -8.43 -7.06 14.10
CA VAL A 35 -7.07 -6.51 14.07
C VAL A 35 -7.05 -5.10 13.48
N LEU A 36 -7.68 -4.88 12.32
CA LEU A 36 -7.50 -3.63 11.57
C LEU A 36 -8.49 -2.52 11.94
N ARG A 37 -9.57 -2.84 12.67
CA ARG A 37 -10.61 -1.86 13.03
C ARG A 37 -10.86 -1.77 14.52
N ALA A 38 -11.01 -2.90 15.19
CA ALA A 38 -11.31 -2.94 16.62
C ALA A 38 -10.04 -2.98 17.49
N GLN A 39 -8.84 -2.99 16.88
CA GLN A 39 -7.55 -2.92 17.57
C GLN A 39 -7.37 -4.03 18.62
N HIS A 40 -7.86 -5.23 18.30
CA HIS A 40 -7.70 -6.40 19.15
C HIS A 40 -6.52 -7.25 18.69
N TYR A 41 -5.78 -7.75 19.66
CA TYR A 41 -4.87 -8.86 19.47
C TYR A 41 -5.65 -10.15 19.23
N ILE A 42 -5.20 -10.94 18.26
CA ILE A 42 -5.74 -12.28 18.01
C ILE A 42 -4.61 -13.29 17.84
N THR A 43 -4.87 -14.53 18.25
CA THR A 43 -4.01 -15.68 17.97
C THR A 43 -4.74 -16.67 17.09
N VAL A 44 -4.09 -17.15 16.03
CA VAL A 44 -4.65 -18.15 15.11
C VAL A 44 -3.60 -19.21 14.80
N TYR A 45 -3.87 -20.48 15.16
CA TYR A 45 -2.96 -21.62 14.95
C TYR A 45 -1.50 -21.34 15.35
N SER A 46 -1.32 -20.76 16.55
CA SER A 46 -0.02 -20.38 17.13
C SER A 46 0.71 -19.21 16.46
N GLU A 47 0.03 -18.46 15.59
CA GLU A 47 0.51 -17.19 15.07
C GLU A 47 -0.24 -16.03 15.72
N ASP A 48 0.53 -15.06 16.21
CA ASP A 48 0.02 -13.87 16.86
C ASP A 48 -0.08 -12.70 15.89
N PHE A 49 -1.17 -11.93 16.04
CA PHE A 49 -1.45 -10.75 15.25
C PHE A 49 -1.70 -9.59 16.21
N LEU A 50 -0.67 -8.76 16.38
CA LEU A 50 -0.76 -7.52 17.16
C LEU A 50 -1.26 -6.42 16.23
N TRP A 51 -2.34 -5.75 16.60
CA TRP A 51 -2.94 -4.69 15.79
C TRP A 51 -1.98 -3.52 15.50
N GLU A 52 -1.02 -3.27 16.39
CA GLU A 52 0.01 -2.22 16.28
C GLU A 52 0.94 -2.42 15.08
N ASP A 53 1.15 -3.66 14.64
CA ASP A 53 1.98 -3.97 13.48
C ASP A 53 1.31 -3.55 12.16
N TYR A 54 -0.01 -3.34 12.17
CA TYR A 54 -0.80 -3.15 10.97
C TYR A 54 -1.25 -1.70 10.76
N VAL A 55 -1.46 -1.35 9.50
CA VAL A 55 -1.93 -0.01 9.15
C VAL A 55 -3.30 0.28 9.75
N GLN A 56 -3.38 1.41 10.45
CA GLN A 56 -4.61 1.91 11.04
C GLN A 56 -5.22 2.95 10.11
N MET A 57 -6.46 2.73 9.71
CA MET A 57 -7.19 3.70 8.88
C MET A 57 -7.63 4.86 9.75
N GLU A 58 -7.41 6.07 9.27
CA GLU A 58 -7.91 7.28 9.93
C GLU A 58 -9.46 7.26 9.93
N SER A 59 -10.06 7.83 10.97
CA SER A 59 -11.51 7.92 11.03
C SER A 59 -11.99 8.93 9.97
N PRO A 60 -12.96 8.55 9.12
CA PRO A 60 -13.49 9.44 8.09
C PRO A 60 -14.22 10.65 8.68
N TYR A 61 -14.50 10.66 9.98
CA TYR A 61 -15.23 11.72 10.66
C TYR A 61 -14.33 12.78 11.30
N LEU A 62 -13.00 12.59 11.28
CA LEU A 62 -12.05 13.56 11.84
C LEU A 62 -12.00 14.88 11.05
N THR A 63 -12.35 14.84 9.77
CA THR A 63 -12.35 16.01 8.89
C THR A 63 -13.72 16.19 8.27
N HIS A 64 -14.28 17.40 8.39
CA HIS A 64 -15.57 17.73 7.80
C HIS A 64 -15.55 17.48 6.28
N PRO A 65 -16.58 16.85 5.68
CA PRO A 65 -16.59 16.49 4.27
C PRO A 65 -16.29 17.67 3.31
N ALA A 66 -16.73 18.88 3.64
CA ALA A 66 -16.46 20.07 2.82
C ALA A 66 -14.98 20.50 2.77
N ILE A 67 -14.15 20.02 3.71
CA ILE A 67 -12.70 20.30 3.77
C ILE A 67 -11.91 19.18 3.07
N LYS A 68 -12.53 18.01 2.87
CA LYS A 68 -11.90 16.88 2.21
C LYS A 68 -11.74 17.16 0.73
N ASP A 69 -10.53 17.52 0.36
CA ASP A 69 -10.14 17.74 -1.01
C ASP A 69 -8.97 16.83 -1.39
N GLY A 70 -8.98 16.32 -2.61
CA GLY A 70 -7.94 15.45 -3.15
C GLY A 70 -6.76 16.24 -3.69
N ILE A 71 -5.87 15.58 -4.41
CA ILE A 71 -4.92 16.25 -5.29
C ILE A 71 -5.02 15.64 -6.69
N GLY A 72 -5.55 16.43 -7.62
CA GLY A 72 -5.73 16.01 -9.00
C GLY A 72 -4.41 15.84 -9.74
N PHE A 73 -4.45 14.98 -10.76
CA PHE A 73 -3.40 14.70 -11.73
C PHE A 73 -4.01 14.60 -13.12
N ASP A 74 -3.22 14.80 -14.17
CA ASP A 74 -3.60 14.63 -15.56
C ASP A 74 -2.62 13.66 -16.26
N TRP A 75 -2.92 13.29 -17.50
CA TRP A 75 -1.99 12.56 -18.34
C TRP A 75 -1.21 13.55 -19.19
N LYS A 76 0.12 13.50 -19.11
CA LYS A 76 1.00 14.37 -19.89
C LYS A 76 2.35 13.71 -20.12
N GLU A 77 2.82 13.77 -21.36
CA GLU A 77 4.16 13.27 -21.70
C GLU A 77 5.23 14.22 -21.13
N PRO A 78 6.37 13.67 -20.64
CA PRO A 78 7.53 14.49 -20.30
C PRO A 78 8.05 15.20 -21.53
N ASN A 79 8.37 16.49 -21.39
CA ASN A 79 8.90 17.27 -22.51
C ASN A 79 10.40 17.60 -22.33
N GLY A 80 11.01 17.17 -21.23
CA GLY A 80 12.43 17.41 -20.96
C GLY A 80 12.74 18.88 -20.66
N GLU A 81 11.74 19.73 -20.40
CA GLU A 81 11.95 21.15 -20.14
C GLU A 81 11.84 21.49 -18.65
N GLY A 82 12.73 22.35 -18.17
CA GLY A 82 12.72 22.79 -16.77
C GLY A 82 13.03 21.65 -15.80
N LEU A 83 12.43 21.70 -14.61
CA LEU A 83 12.62 20.68 -13.57
C LEU A 83 11.51 19.62 -13.65
N GLU A 84 11.92 18.39 -13.93
CA GLU A 84 11.06 17.20 -13.96
C GLU A 84 11.52 16.23 -12.88
N ILE A 85 10.57 15.70 -12.12
CA ILE A 85 10.83 14.69 -11.10
C ILE A 85 10.07 13.44 -11.51
N PHE A 86 10.71 12.29 -11.48
CA PHE A 86 10.10 10.99 -11.73
C PHE A 86 10.20 10.15 -10.47
N THR A 87 9.16 9.38 -10.19
CA THR A 87 9.10 8.52 -9.00
C THR A 87 8.69 7.13 -9.41
N ASP A 88 9.25 6.12 -8.76
CA ASP A 88 8.85 4.73 -8.97
C ASP A 88 8.96 3.91 -7.68
N GLY A 89 8.20 2.82 -7.63
CA GLY A 89 8.24 1.80 -6.59
C GLY A 89 8.46 0.41 -7.19
N SER A 90 9.43 -0.34 -6.66
CA SER A 90 9.77 -1.67 -7.15
C SER A 90 9.72 -2.74 -6.06
N GLY A 91 9.49 -3.99 -6.48
CA GLY A 91 9.48 -5.16 -5.61
C GLY A 91 10.19 -6.33 -6.26
N ILE A 92 11.32 -6.76 -5.69
CA ILE A 92 12.16 -7.85 -6.20
C ILE A 92 12.48 -8.80 -5.04
N ASN A 93 12.27 -10.11 -5.18
CA ASN A 93 12.64 -11.11 -4.18
C ASN A 93 12.14 -10.79 -2.75
N ASP A 94 10.87 -10.37 -2.61
CA ASP A 94 10.24 -9.91 -1.36
C ASP A 94 10.84 -8.64 -0.72
N LYS A 95 11.75 -7.98 -1.43
CA LYS A 95 12.38 -6.72 -1.06
C LYS A 95 11.69 -5.56 -1.78
N ILE A 96 11.39 -4.47 -1.06
CA ILE A 96 10.60 -3.35 -1.59
C ILE A 96 11.43 -2.07 -1.62
N GLY A 97 11.58 -1.45 -2.79
CA GLY A 97 12.37 -0.24 -2.98
C GLY A 97 11.51 0.90 -3.55
N ALA A 98 11.80 2.14 -3.15
CA ALA A 98 11.20 3.33 -3.74
C ALA A 98 12.30 4.29 -4.17
N ALA A 99 12.05 5.06 -5.21
CA ALA A 99 13.01 6.05 -5.67
C ALA A 99 12.34 7.28 -6.28
N MET A 100 13.13 8.32 -6.38
CA MET A 100 12.83 9.57 -7.03
C MET A 100 14.09 10.07 -7.75
N VAL A 101 13.93 10.53 -8.99
CA VAL A 101 15.00 11.13 -9.78
C VAL A 101 14.58 12.51 -10.26
N VAL A 102 15.54 13.42 -10.34
CA VAL A 102 15.33 14.82 -10.68
C VAL A 102 16.15 15.14 -11.92
N LEU A 103 15.45 15.56 -12.97
CA LEU A 103 16.03 15.97 -14.23
C LEU A 103 15.85 17.48 -14.39
N TYR A 104 16.92 18.15 -14.84
CA TYR A 104 16.87 19.54 -15.27
C TYR A 104 17.27 19.62 -16.74
N PHE A 105 16.34 20.08 -17.58
CA PHE A 105 16.49 20.07 -19.03
C PHE A 105 16.89 18.68 -19.60
N GLY A 106 16.25 17.63 -19.09
CA GLY A 106 16.51 16.24 -19.50
C GLY A 106 17.78 15.61 -18.90
N GLN A 107 18.62 16.39 -18.19
CA GLN A 107 19.83 15.87 -17.56
C GLN A 107 19.56 15.49 -16.10
N LEU A 108 19.96 14.28 -15.69
CA LEU A 108 19.90 13.86 -14.29
C LEU A 108 20.80 14.76 -13.42
N ILE A 109 20.20 15.40 -12.42
CA ILE A 109 20.91 16.28 -11.46
C ILE A 109 20.87 15.76 -10.03
N HIS A 110 19.88 14.93 -9.70
CA HIS A 110 19.74 14.35 -8.37
C HIS A 110 18.92 13.05 -8.42
N SER A 111 19.16 12.15 -7.49
CA SER A 111 18.39 10.93 -7.30
C SER A 111 18.43 10.54 -5.83
N GLU A 112 17.30 10.07 -5.33
CA GLU A 112 17.16 9.52 -3.98
C GLU A 112 16.44 8.18 -4.07
N ARG A 113 16.91 7.22 -3.28
CA ARG A 113 16.32 5.88 -3.21
C ARG A 113 16.29 5.40 -1.77
N VAL A 114 15.23 4.68 -1.42
CA VAL A 114 15.01 4.20 -0.05
C VAL A 114 14.52 2.77 -0.07
N ARG A 115 15.00 2.00 0.90
CA ARG A 115 14.57 0.62 1.11
C ARG A 115 13.45 0.59 2.14
N LEU A 116 12.29 0.07 1.75
CA LEU A 116 11.17 -0.18 2.64
C LEU A 116 11.31 -1.56 3.32
N GLY A 117 10.62 -1.74 4.44
CA GLY A 117 10.53 -3.03 5.13
C GLY A 117 9.92 -4.12 4.23
N ASP A 118 10.34 -5.37 4.41
CA ASP A 118 9.98 -6.50 3.53
C ASP A 118 8.47 -6.84 3.55
N THR A 119 7.78 -6.39 4.60
CA THR A 119 6.32 -6.52 4.72
C THR A 119 5.55 -5.46 3.91
N CYS A 120 6.23 -4.48 3.31
CA CYS A 120 5.60 -3.46 2.49
C CYS A 120 5.10 -4.02 1.15
N THR A 121 4.40 -3.15 0.42
CA THR A 121 3.87 -3.41 -0.90
C THR A 121 4.46 -2.43 -1.91
N VAL A 122 4.49 -2.81 -3.18
CA VAL A 122 4.88 -1.90 -4.27
C VAL A 122 4.02 -0.63 -4.23
N TYR A 123 2.71 -0.73 -3.99
CA TYR A 123 1.85 0.43 -3.81
C TYR A 123 2.30 1.39 -2.69
N GLN A 124 2.82 0.88 -1.56
CA GLN A 124 3.40 1.74 -0.53
C GLN A 124 4.71 2.38 -1.00
N ALA A 125 5.54 1.65 -1.76
CA ALA A 125 6.76 2.20 -2.35
C ALA A 125 6.46 3.35 -3.32
N GLU A 126 5.44 3.22 -4.15
CA GLU A 126 4.98 4.25 -5.10
C GLU A 126 4.57 5.53 -4.37
N LEU A 127 3.81 5.40 -3.28
CA LEU A 127 3.46 6.52 -2.41
C LEU A 127 4.69 7.13 -1.74
N VAL A 128 5.67 6.31 -1.35
CA VAL A 128 6.94 6.79 -0.77
C VAL A 128 7.79 7.51 -1.83
N GLY A 129 7.83 7.06 -3.09
CA GLY A 129 8.48 7.79 -4.17
C GLY A 129 7.89 9.19 -4.35
N LEU A 130 6.55 9.31 -4.32
CA LEU A 130 5.84 10.59 -4.32
C LEU A 130 6.10 11.42 -3.06
N LYS A 131 6.29 10.78 -1.89
CA LYS A 131 6.70 11.44 -0.65
C LYS A 131 8.08 12.09 -0.82
N LEU A 132 9.06 11.33 -1.30
CA LEU A 132 10.42 11.82 -1.55
C LEU A 132 10.38 13.03 -2.50
N ALA A 133 9.64 12.94 -3.60
CA ALA A 133 9.46 14.05 -4.53
C ALA A 133 8.89 15.30 -3.84
N ALA A 134 7.86 15.14 -3.01
CA ALA A 134 7.25 16.26 -2.29
C ALA A 134 8.23 16.90 -1.30
N GLU A 135 8.99 16.09 -0.55
CA GLU A 135 9.99 16.55 0.41
C GLU A 135 11.12 17.31 -0.29
N PHE A 136 11.67 16.75 -1.37
CA PHE A 136 12.68 17.42 -2.20
C PHE A 136 12.17 18.75 -2.76
N VAL A 137 10.94 18.80 -3.28
CA VAL A 137 10.40 20.06 -3.81
C VAL A 137 10.30 21.13 -2.72
N LEU A 138 9.96 20.74 -1.49
CA LEU A 138 9.87 21.67 -0.37
C LEU A 138 11.25 22.21 0.07
N THR A 139 12.36 21.55 -0.27
CA THR A 139 13.72 22.07 0.00
C THR A 139 14.20 23.09 -1.04
N LEU A 140 13.60 23.13 -2.24
CA LEU A 140 13.94 24.10 -3.27
C LEU A 140 13.62 25.52 -2.78
N THR A 141 14.42 26.54 -3.11
CA THR A 141 14.18 27.92 -2.63
C THR A 141 13.53 28.83 -3.67
N THR A 142 13.94 28.72 -4.95
CA THR A 142 13.54 29.64 -6.02
C THR A 142 12.75 28.96 -7.14
N THR A 143 12.89 27.65 -7.32
CA THR A 143 12.24 26.93 -8.42
C THR A 143 10.73 26.85 -8.23
N LYS A 144 9.99 27.19 -9.29
CA LYS A 144 8.53 27.05 -9.37
C LYS A 144 8.15 26.22 -10.59
N ARG A 145 6.91 25.73 -10.62
CA ARG A 145 6.33 24.93 -11.72
C ARG A 145 7.03 23.60 -11.92
N VAL A 146 7.19 22.85 -10.83
CA VAL A 146 7.82 21.53 -10.85
C VAL A 146 6.81 20.49 -11.36
N LYS A 147 7.24 19.65 -12.30
CA LYS A 147 6.44 18.57 -12.85
C LYS A 147 6.88 17.27 -12.19
N VAL A 148 5.95 16.56 -11.54
CA VAL A 148 6.19 15.27 -10.90
C VAL A 148 5.44 14.21 -11.69
N TYR A 149 6.16 13.20 -12.15
CA TYR A 149 5.68 12.11 -12.97
C TYR A 149 5.73 10.79 -12.19
N SER A 150 4.66 10.01 -12.28
CA SER A 150 4.59 8.64 -11.76
C SER A 150 3.79 7.79 -12.74
N ASP A 151 4.18 6.54 -12.95
CA ASP A 151 3.41 5.58 -13.74
C ASP A 151 2.38 4.81 -12.91
N SER A 152 2.41 4.96 -11.58
CA SER A 152 1.46 4.38 -10.64
C SER A 152 0.11 5.10 -10.63
N ARG A 153 -0.75 4.73 -11.58
CA ARG A 153 -2.13 5.23 -11.64
C ARG A 153 -2.88 4.99 -10.32
N SER A 154 -2.64 3.87 -9.64
CA SER A 154 -3.25 3.56 -8.34
C SER A 154 -2.84 4.53 -7.24
N ALA A 155 -1.56 4.92 -7.17
CA ALA A 155 -1.09 5.88 -6.17
C ALA A 155 -1.70 7.27 -6.43
N LEU A 156 -1.68 7.72 -7.68
CA LEU A 156 -2.27 9.00 -8.10
C LEU A 156 -3.78 9.04 -7.87
N GLN A 157 -4.52 7.97 -8.18
CA GLN A 157 -5.96 7.86 -7.89
C GLN A 157 -6.24 7.92 -6.38
N SER A 158 -5.41 7.30 -5.57
CA SER A 158 -5.54 7.34 -4.10
C SER A 158 -5.35 8.75 -3.54
N LEU A 159 -4.41 9.50 -4.13
CA LEU A 159 -4.16 10.89 -3.77
C LEU A 159 -5.30 11.82 -4.22
N ALA A 160 -5.91 11.55 -5.39
CA ALA A 160 -7.05 12.27 -5.92
C ALA A 160 -8.36 11.98 -5.14
N ASP A 161 -8.52 10.79 -4.57
CA ASP A 161 -9.69 10.42 -3.79
C ASP A 161 -9.68 11.07 -2.39
N SER A 162 -10.46 12.13 -2.21
CA SER A 162 -10.57 12.84 -0.94
C SER A 162 -11.17 12.01 0.21
N THR A 163 -11.78 10.87 -0.09
CA THR A 163 -12.37 9.96 0.91
C THR A 163 -11.40 8.90 1.41
N ASN A 164 -10.23 8.75 0.75
CA ASN A 164 -9.21 7.80 1.18
C ASN A 164 -8.61 8.23 2.53
N CYS A 165 -8.78 7.36 3.53
CA CYS A 165 -8.36 7.55 4.92
C CYS A 165 -7.09 6.75 5.28
N HIS A 166 -6.32 6.30 4.29
CA HIS A 166 -5.05 5.63 4.54
C HIS A 166 -4.02 6.67 5.03
N PRO A 167 -3.34 6.46 6.17
CA PRO A 167 -2.47 7.48 6.79
C PRO A 167 -1.31 7.90 5.87
N LEU A 168 -0.64 6.95 5.20
CA LEU A 168 0.40 7.26 4.21
C LEU A 168 -0.14 8.14 3.06
N VAL A 169 -1.36 7.88 2.57
CA VAL A 169 -1.97 8.70 1.52
C VAL A 169 -2.27 10.11 2.05
N GLY A 170 -2.78 10.22 3.28
CA GLY A 170 -3.01 11.50 3.95
C GLY A 170 -1.73 12.32 4.10
N GLU A 171 -0.64 11.68 4.55
CA GLU A 171 0.69 12.30 4.68
C GLU A 171 1.22 12.83 3.35
N VAL A 172 1.27 11.97 2.33
CA VAL A 172 1.76 12.31 0.98
C VAL A 172 0.89 13.40 0.36
N ARG A 173 -0.43 13.32 0.50
CA ARG A 173 -1.36 14.35 0.03
C ARG A 173 -1.09 15.69 0.68
N ARG A 174 -0.87 15.74 2.00
CA ARG A 174 -0.55 16.99 2.71
C ARG A 174 0.76 17.60 2.22
N LEU A 175 1.80 16.79 2.06
CA LEU A 175 3.10 17.23 1.55
C LEU A 175 2.98 17.78 0.12
N LEU A 176 2.30 17.06 -0.77
CA LEU A 176 2.10 17.49 -2.15
C LEU A 176 1.20 18.73 -2.27
N LYS A 177 0.17 18.89 -1.43
CA LYS A 177 -0.63 20.12 -1.38
C LYS A 177 0.20 21.32 -0.96
N ARG A 178 1.04 21.14 0.06
CA ARG A 178 1.99 22.17 0.49
C ARG A 178 2.97 22.51 -0.62
N ALA A 179 3.57 21.51 -1.26
CA ALA A 179 4.48 21.70 -2.39
C ALA A 179 3.78 22.36 -3.59
N ARG A 180 2.50 22.05 -3.85
CA ARG A 180 1.68 22.72 -4.87
C ARG A 180 1.50 24.21 -4.56
N SER A 181 1.17 24.55 -3.31
CA SER A 181 0.98 25.95 -2.88
C SER A 181 2.29 26.75 -2.93
N GLU A 182 3.38 26.19 -2.39
CA GLU A 182 4.66 26.90 -2.24
C GLU A 182 5.49 26.95 -3.54
N ARG A 183 5.43 25.87 -4.35
CA ARG A 183 6.33 25.65 -5.50
C ARG A 183 5.60 25.44 -6.83
N GLY A 184 4.27 25.32 -6.84
CA GLY A 184 3.53 25.07 -8.07
C GLY A 184 3.78 23.67 -8.64
N VAL A 185 3.67 22.63 -7.82
CA VAL A 185 3.76 21.23 -8.24
C VAL A 185 2.55 20.79 -9.06
N PHE A 186 2.82 20.19 -10.22
CA PHE A 186 1.87 19.48 -11.06
C PHE A 186 2.15 17.98 -11.04
N LEU A 187 1.11 17.18 -10.83
CA LEU A 187 1.20 15.72 -10.86
C LEU A 187 0.74 15.22 -12.22
N HIS A 188 1.55 14.36 -12.82
CA HIS A 188 1.30 13.80 -14.14
C HIS A 188 1.41 12.28 -14.07
N TRP A 189 0.44 11.60 -14.66
CA TRP A 189 0.52 10.16 -14.91
C TRP A 189 1.22 9.92 -16.24
N VAL A 190 2.20 9.01 -16.26
CA VAL A 190 2.86 8.51 -17.47
C VAL A 190 2.65 7.02 -17.62
N LYS A 191 2.80 6.50 -18.84
CA LYS A 191 2.71 5.06 -19.07
C LYS A 191 4.03 4.40 -18.69
N ALA A 192 3.97 3.31 -17.94
CA ALA A 192 5.13 2.48 -17.62
C ALA A 192 5.74 1.85 -18.88
N HIS A 193 7.07 1.68 -18.88
CA HIS A 193 7.84 0.91 -19.87
C HIS A 193 7.64 1.32 -21.33
N VAL A 194 7.49 2.62 -21.57
CA VAL A 194 7.49 3.19 -22.93
C VAL A 194 8.80 3.89 -23.29
N GLY A 195 9.84 3.77 -22.43
CA GLY A 195 11.17 4.31 -22.70
C GLY A 195 11.36 5.79 -22.35
N TYR A 196 10.52 6.36 -21.49
CA TYR A 196 10.77 7.71 -20.97
C TYR A 196 12.01 7.70 -20.08
N HIS A 197 13.04 8.44 -20.48
CA HIS A 197 14.36 8.43 -19.81
C HIS A 197 14.26 8.58 -18.29
N GLY A 198 13.51 9.56 -17.79
CA GLY A 198 13.33 9.76 -16.35
C GLY A 198 12.57 8.63 -15.64
N ASN A 199 11.60 7.99 -16.31
CA ASN A 199 10.86 6.85 -15.74
C ASN A 199 11.75 5.61 -15.62
N GLU A 200 12.54 5.32 -16.66
CA GLU A 200 13.47 4.19 -16.65
C GLU A 200 14.59 4.38 -15.62
N LEU A 201 15.04 5.63 -15.40
CA LEU A 201 15.98 5.96 -14.33
C LEU A 201 15.35 5.75 -12.94
N ALA A 202 14.11 6.19 -12.72
CA ALA A 202 13.40 5.99 -11.46
C ALA A 202 13.21 4.50 -11.16
N ASP A 203 12.79 3.71 -12.15
CA ASP A 203 12.66 2.25 -12.05
C ASP A 203 13.99 1.56 -11.75
N GLY A 204 15.08 1.99 -12.41
CA GLY A 204 16.42 1.52 -12.10
C GLY A 204 16.83 1.79 -10.65
N GLU A 205 16.60 3.00 -10.14
CA GLU A 205 16.92 3.37 -8.76
C GLU A 205 16.03 2.67 -7.73
N ALA A 206 14.74 2.48 -8.03
CA ALA A 206 13.81 1.76 -7.16
C ALA A 206 14.19 0.27 -7.07
N LYS A 207 14.59 -0.34 -8.19
CA LYS A 207 15.15 -1.70 -8.21
C LYS A 207 16.45 -1.78 -7.43
N ALA A 208 17.37 -0.84 -7.61
CA ALA A 208 18.63 -0.81 -6.87
C ALA A 208 18.42 -0.65 -5.36
N ALA A 209 17.36 0.04 -4.92
CA ALA A 209 17.01 0.12 -3.50
C ALA A 209 16.64 -1.24 -2.88
N THR A 210 16.14 -2.19 -3.69
CA THR A 210 15.85 -3.56 -3.23
C THR A 210 17.11 -4.36 -2.89
N ASP A 211 18.29 -3.92 -3.32
CA ASP A 211 19.56 -4.54 -2.97
C ASP A 211 20.23 -3.91 -1.74
N SER A 212 19.68 -2.80 -1.23
CA SER A 212 20.19 -2.17 -0.01
C SER A 212 20.15 -3.14 1.18
N PRO A 213 21.25 -3.25 1.96
CA PRO A 213 21.31 -4.16 3.11
C PRO A 213 20.48 -3.68 4.30
N SER A 214 20.21 -2.37 4.40
CA SER A 214 19.46 -1.77 5.50
C SER A 214 18.10 -1.24 5.04
N VAL A 215 17.09 -1.43 5.89
CA VAL A 215 15.76 -0.83 5.74
C VAL A 215 15.83 0.63 6.20
N SER A 216 15.49 1.55 5.30
CA SER A 216 15.45 2.99 5.54
C SER A 216 14.09 3.45 6.05
N VAL A 217 13.01 2.80 5.58
CA VAL A 217 11.63 3.18 5.88
C VAL A 217 10.85 1.98 6.40
N ASN A 218 10.45 2.03 7.66
CA ASN A 218 9.53 1.06 8.24
C ASN A 218 8.11 1.63 8.23
N LEU A 219 7.19 0.92 7.58
CA LEU A 219 5.77 1.24 7.57
C LEU A 219 4.98 0.10 8.21
N PRO A 220 3.81 0.40 8.79
CA PRO A 220 2.89 -0.63 9.22
C PRO A 220 2.51 -1.58 8.08
N VAL A 221 2.30 -2.84 8.43
CA VAL A 221 1.93 -3.90 7.49
C VAL A 221 0.58 -3.56 6.85
N SER A 222 0.51 -3.69 5.53
CA SER A 222 -0.72 -3.38 4.79
C SER A 222 -1.85 -4.38 5.09
N SER A 223 -3.09 -3.94 4.95
CA SER A 223 -4.27 -4.80 5.10
C SER A 223 -4.27 -5.97 4.09
N SER A 224 -3.66 -5.80 2.91
CA SER A 224 -3.52 -6.86 1.91
C SER A 224 -2.53 -7.93 2.36
N ARG A 225 -1.39 -7.54 2.95
CA ARG A 225 -0.39 -8.46 3.50
C ARG A 225 -0.93 -9.21 4.72
N PHE A 226 -1.70 -8.55 5.59
CA PHE A 226 -2.45 -9.21 6.66
C PHE A 226 -3.34 -10.32 6.09
N LYS A 227 -4.22 -9.98 5.12
CA LYS A 227 -5.16 -10.96 4.53
C LYS A 227 -4.43 -12.11 3.84
N CYS A 228 -3.32 -11.85 3.15
CA CYS A 228 -2.51 -12.89 2.53
C CYS A 228 -1.88 -13.82 3.58
N LYS A 229 -1.25 -13.28 4.63
CA LYS A 229 -0.67 -14.07 5.73
C LYS A 229 -1.75 -14.91 6.41
N PHE A 230 -2.89 -14.30 6.72
CA PHE A 230 -4.01 -14.95 7.39
C PHE A 230 -4.60 -16.09 6.55
N LYS A 231 -4.86 -15.87 5.26
CA LYS A 231 -5.34 -16.93 4.34
C LYS A 231 -4.37 -18.10 4.28
N ARG A 232 -3.07 -17.84 4.19
CA ARG A 232 -2.05 -18.89 4.15
C ARG A 232 -2.11 -19.75 5.40
N ILE A 233 -2.20 -19.13 6.59
CA ILE A 233 -2.32 -19.85 7.86
C ILE A 233 -3.60 -20.69 7.93
N ILE A 234 -4.75 -20.12 7.54
CA ILE A 234 -6.04 -20.83 7.55
C ILE A 234 -5.99 -22.04 6.60
N VAL A 235 -5.44 -21.89 5.40
CA VAL A 235 -5.37 -22.99 4.41
C VAL A 235 -4.42 -24.09 4.88
N HIS A 236 -3.22 -23.75 5.36
CA HIS A 236 -2.26 -24.76 5.86
C HIS A 236 -2.71 -25.42 7.16
N GLY A 237 -3.38 -24.69 8.06
CA GLY A 237 -3.97 -25.25 9.27
C GLY A 237 -5.10 -26.25 8.99
N VAL A 238 -5.79 -26.10 7.85
CA VAL A 238 -6.82 -27.04 7.38
C VAL A 238 -6.22 -28.23 6.60
N ALA A 239 -5.04 -28.06 5.98
CA ALA A 239 -4.41 -29.05 5.10
C ALA A 239 -3.24 -29.85 5.72
N GLY A 240 -2.97 -29.71 7.03
CA GLY A 240 -1.88 -30.41 7.71
C GLY A 240 -2.08 -31.94 7.86
N PRO A 241 -1.02 -32.74 8.10
CA PRO A 241 -1.07 -34.21 8.10
C PRO A 241 -1.87 -34.86 9.24
N LEU A 242 -2.43 -34.05 10.14
CA LEU A 242 -3.30 -34.52 11.21
C LEU A 242 -4.75 -34.30 10.79
N GLY A 243 -5.22 -35.18 9.90
CA GLY A 243 -6.63 -35.41 9.77
C GLY A 243 -7.16 -35.95 11.09
N LEU A 244 -7.71 -35.07 11.93
CA LEU A 244 -8.67 -35.36 13.01
C LEU A 244 -9.30 -34.03 13.42
N TYR A 245 -10.62 -33.97 13.33
CA TYR A 245 -11.51 -32.87 13.72
C TYR A 245 -10.96 -31.92 14.80
N SER A 246 -10.64 -30.68 14.43
CA SER A 246 -10.65 -29.57 15.39
C SER A 246 -12.06 -28.96 15.42
N ARG A 247 -12.86 -29.34 16.42
CA ARG A 247 -13.97 -28.50 16.89
C ARG A 247 -13.39 -27.33 17.70
N GLN A 248 -12.58 -26.48 17.08
CA GLN A 248 -12.12 -25.20 17.67
C GLN A 248 -11.39 -24.36 16.62
N GLY A 249 -12.09 -24.02 15.54
CA GLY A 249 -11.77 -22.83 14.73
C GLY A 249 -12.12 -21.53 15.46
N GLN A 250 -11.86 -21.44 16.76
CA GLN A 250 -12.14 -20.24 17.55
C GLN A 250 -10.97 -19.28 17.40
N VAL A 251 -11.24 -18.12 16.77
CA VAL A 251 -10.42 -16.93 16.95
C VAL A 251 -10.57 -16.52 18.40
N HIS A 252 -9.55 -16.78 19.22
CA HIS A 252 -9.54 -16.32 20.60
C HIS A 252 -9.10 -14.85 20.58
N ALA A 253 -10.05 -13.93 20.78
CA ALA A 253 -9.72 -12.57 21.18
C ALA A 253 -9.33 -12.62 22.66
N VAL A 254 -8.08 -12.31 22.99
CA VAL A 254 -7.65 -12.21 24.39
C VAL A 254 -8.15 -10.87 24.91
N ASN A 255 -9.24 -10.87 25.67
CA ASN A 255 -9.71 -9.69 26.39
C ASN A 255 -8.85 -9.49 27.64
N HIS A 256 -7.89 -8.56 27.59
CA HIS A 256 -7.31 -7.99 28.82
C HIS A 256 -8.25 -6.92 29.37
N LEU A 257 -9.13 -7.32 30.27
CA LEU A 257 -9.72 -6.45 31.28
C LEU A 257 -9.14 -6.90 32.62
N GLU A 258 -7.98 -6.36 32.99
CA GLU A 258 -7.58 -6.37 34.39
C GLU A 258 -8.36 -5.28 35.11
N CYS A 259 -9.31 -5.70 35.95
CA CYS A 259 -9.87 -4.89 37.01
C CYS A 259 -8.71 -4.42 37.91
N VAL A 260 -8.44 -3.12 37.92
CA VAL A 260 -7.76 -2.49 39.05
C VAL A 260 -8.78 -2.41 40.18
N SER A 261 -8.53 -3.21 41.20
CA SER A 261 -9.20 -3.28 42.51
C SER A 261 -9.16 -1.97 43.28
#